data_AF-A0A011QMR6-F1
#
_entry.id   AF-A0A011QMR6-F1
#
_cell.length_a   1.000
_cell.length_b   1.000
_cell.length_c   1.000
_cell.angle_alpha   90.00
_cell.angle_beta   90.00
_cell.angle_gamma   90.00
#
_symmetry.space_group_name_H-M   'P 1'
#
loop_
_entity.id
_entity.type
_entity.pdbx_description
1 polymer ?
#
loop_
_entity_poly.entity_id
_entity_poly.type
_entity_poly.pdbx_seq_one_letter_code
_entity_poly.pdbx_strand_id
1 'polypeptide(L)'
;MRPLDRTRIEKAADCGFDLPPALRESGLLLASTRFPETVEVRVTSGTRFELSVSDASLLEALPLAQNGWKLAEGIPALYAVLERAAATARTMPDRVAAQFHLATKSMPRSTEAERMALHRSAVLRP
;
A
#
# COMPACT_ATOMS: atom_id res chain seq x y z
N MET A 1 16.47 -0.17 11.84
CA MET A 1 15.62 0.88 12.45
C MET A 1 15.57 0.70 13.95
N ARG A 2 15.67 1.77 14.76
CA ARG A 2 15.61 1.65 16.22
C ARG A 2 14.16 1.55 16.71
N PRO A 3 13.89 0.95 17.88
CA PRO A 3 12.53 0.81 18.41
C PRO A 3 11.77 2.14 18.53
N LEU A 4 12.42 3.20 19.01
CA LEU A 4 11.80 4.52 19.14
C LEU A 4 11.38 5.12 17.78
N ASP A 5 12.21 4.92 16.75
CA ASP A 5 11.94 5.41 15.40
C ASP A 5 10.70 4.69 14.82
N ARG A 6 10.63 3.38 15.03
CA ARG A 6 9.47 2.55 14.67
C ARG A 6 8.20 3.07 15.35
N THR A 7 8.21 3.25 16.66
CA THR A 7 7.04 3.74 17.41
C THR A 7 6.59 5.13 16.94
N ARG A 8 7.53 6.03 16.61
CA ARG A 8 7.19 7.36 16.07
C ARG A 8 6.46 7.27 14.73
N ILE A 9 6.92 6.39 13.84
CA ILE A 9 6.27 6.16 12.53
C ILE A 9 4.90 5.52 12.73
N GLU A 10 4.80 4.49 13.57
CA GLU A 10 3.52 3.85 13.90
C GLU A 10 2.51 4.86 14.44
N LYS A 11 2.94 5.78 15.32
CA LYS A 11 2.07 6.86 15.81
C LYS A 11 1.69 7.89 14.76
N ALA A 12 2.59 8.21 13.84
CA ALA A 12 2.26 9.10 12.74
C ALA A 12 1.33 8.43 11.71
N ALA A 13 1.34 7.10 11.61
CA ALA A 13 0.44 6.34 10.74
C ALA A 13 -1.03 6.46 11.17
N ASP A 14 -1.31 6.67 12.46
CA ASP A 14 -2.66 6.89 13.01
C ASP A 14 -3.37 8.10 12.36
N CYS A 15 -2.66 8.98 11.64
CA CYS A 15 -3.22 10.11 10.87
C CYS A 15 -4.07 9.70 9.65
N GLY A 16 -4.17 8.40 9.32
CA GLY A 16 -5.07 7.95 8.26
C GLY A 16 -4.80 6.58 7.68
N PHE A 17 -3.77 5.89 8.16
CA PHE A 17 -3.39 4.54 7.77
C PHE A 17 -3.81 3.58 8.89
N ASP A 18 -4.94 2.91 8.71
CA ASP A 18 -5.59 2.06 9.73
C ASP A 18 -5.11 0.61 9.72
N LEU A 19 -4.32 0.20 8.72
CA LEU A 19 -3.74 -1.14 8.69
C LEU A 19 -2.44 -1.19 9.51
N PRO A 20 -2.16 -2.31 10.21
CA PRO A 20 -0.91 -2.49 10.92
C PRO A 20 0.31 -2.26 10.01
N PRO A 21 1.26 -1.39 10.40
CA PRO A 21 2.45 -1.14 9.59
C PRO A 21 3.25 -2.41 9.35
N ALA A 22 3.55 -2.69 8.08
CA ALA A 22 4.32 -3.86 7.69
C ALA A 22 5.81 -3.50 7.58
N LEU A 23 6.68 -4.25 8.26
CA LEU A 23 8.12 -4.08 8.12
C LEU A 23 8.57 -4.58 6.74
N ARG A 24 9.39 -3.76 6.08
CA ARG A 24 10.06 -4.03 4.79
C ARG A 24 11.57 -3.84 4.95
N GLU A 25 12.32 -4.20 3.92
CA GLU A 25 13.78 -4.03 3.89
C GLU A 25 14.17 -2.55 4.03
N SER A 26 13.44 -1.66 3.35
CA SER A 26 13.70 -0.22 3.34
C SER A 26 13.10 0.53 4.52
N GLY A 27 11.94 0.11 5.05
CA GLY A 27 11.27 0.83 6.12
C GLY A 27 9.96 0.20 6.59
N LEU A 28 9.04 1.02 7.06
CA LEU A 28 7.67 0.63 7.41
C LEU A 28 6.72 1.02 6.28
N LEU A 29 5.99 0.04 5.78
CA LEU A 29 4.91 0.25 4.82
C LEU A 29 3.61 0.53 5.57
N LEU A 30 3.02 1.68 5.28
CA LEU A 30 1.74 2.15 5.79
C LEU A 30 0.66 1.97 4.73
N ALA A 31 -0.52 1.49 5.12
CA ALA A 31 -1.63 1.22 4.23
C ALA A 31 -2.97 1.51 4.92
N SER A 32 -4.04 1.65 4.13
CA SER A 32 -5.39 1.85 4.65
C SER A 32 -6.37 0.88 3.99
N THR A 33 -7.47 0.58 4.69
CA THR A 33 -8.62 -0.11 4.08
C THR A 33 -9.50 0.82 3.23
N ARG A 34 -9.33 2.14 3.37
CA ARG A 34 -10.19 3.16 2.75
C ARG A 34 -9.72 3.59 1.37
N PHE A 35 -8.45 3.38 1.07
CA PHE A 35 -7.81 3.75 -0.18
C PHE A 35 -6.62 2.80 -0.42
N PRO A 36 -6.31 2.47 -1.69
CA PRO A 36 -5.31 1.45 -2.01
C PRO A 36 -3.86 1.95 -1.93
N GLU A 37 -3.65 3.25 -1.85
CA GLU A 37 -2.31 3.84 -1.85
C GLU A 37 -1.53 3.49 -0.59
N THR A 38 -0.23 3.31 -0.77
CA THR A 38 0.70 2.98 0.32
C THR A 38 1.79 4.02 0.43
N VAL A 39 2.27 4.20 1.67
CA VAL A 39 3.39 5.08 1.98
C VAL A 39 4.43 4.26 2.73
N GLU A 40 5.63 4.13 2.16
CA GLU A 40 6.76 3.54 2.86
C GLU A 40 7.59 4.64 3.52
N VAL A 41 7.89 4.47 4.80
CA VAL A 41 8.64 5.44 5.60
C VAL A 41 9.91 4.78 6.16
N ARG A 42 11.06 5.40 5.90
CA ARG A 42 12.34 5.01 6.48
C ARG A 42 12.98 6.15 7.26
N VAL A 43 13.81 5.80 8.23
CA VAL A 43 14.58 6.77 9.04
C VAL A 43 16.03 6.73 8.60
N THR A 44 16.52 7.84 8.06
CA THR A 44 17.91 7.99 7.58
C THR A 44 18.80 8.59 8.67
N SER A 45 18.27 9.53 9.47
CA SER A 45 18.90 10.04 10.69
C SER A 45 17.80 10.37 11.71
N GLY A 46 18.13 10.57 12.99
CA GLY A 46 17.15 10.53 14.09
C GLY A 46 15.90 11.43 13.97
N THR A 47 15.93 12.46 13.11
CA THR A 47 14.77 13.30 12.77
C THR A 47 14.52 13.41 11.27
N ARG A 48 15.23 12.65 10.43
CA ARG A 48 15.14 12.71 8.98
C ARG A 48 14.43 11.47 8.46
N PHE A 49 13.23 11.66 7.95
CA PHE A 49 12.37 10.61 7.41
C PHE A 49 12.34 10.72 5.89
N GLU A 50 12.54 9.59 5.24
CA GLU A 50 12.38 9.49 3.80
C GLU A 50 11.13 8.67 3.51
N LEU A 51 10.33 9.15 2.55
CA LEU A 51 9.06 8.56 2.16
C LEU A 51 9.08 8.14 0.70
N SER A 52 8.52 6.98 0.42
CA SER A 52 8.21 6.49 -0.91
C SER A 52 6.71 6.20 -0.99
N VAL A 53 6.11 6.41 -2.15
CA VAL A 53 4.66 6.26 -2.33
C VAL A 53 4.32 5.49 -3.59
N SER A 54 3.20 4.78 -3.55
CA SER A 54 2.67 4.08 -4.71
C SER A 54 2.17 5.03 -5.81
N ASP A 55 1.72 6.24 -5.44
CA ASP A 55 1.34 7.30 -6.39
C ASP A 55 2.04 8.61 -6.00
N ALA A 56 2.81 9.16 -6.94
CA ALA A 56 3.64 10.35 -6.72
C ALA A 56 2.81 11.60 -6.39
N SER A 57 1.54 11.66 -6.78
CA SER A 57 0.67 12.81 -6.50
C SER A 57 0.45 13.04 -5.01
N LEU A 58 0.63 12.01 -4.17
CA LEU A 58 0.45 12.11 -2.72
C LEU A 58 1.48 13.04 -2.06
N LEU A 59 2.69 13.09 -2.60
CA LEU A 59 3.85 13.78 -2.00
C LEU A 59 4.49 14.81 -2.93
N GLU A 60 3.75 15.32 -3.92
CA GLU A 60 4.29 16.18 -4.98
C GLU A 60 5.02 17.42 -4.41
N ALA A 61 4.44 18.04 -3.39
CA ALA A 61 4.96 19.25 -2.75
C ALA A 61 6.20 19.04 -1.85
N LEU A 62 6.65 17.78 -1.66
CA LEU A 62 7.80 17.50 -0.79
C LEU A 62 9.14 17.58 -1.52
N PRO A 63 10.20 18.02 -0.81
CA PRO A 63 11.55 18.00 -1.33
C PRO A 63 11.98 16.58 -1.67
N LEU A 64 12.78 16.45 -2.73
CA LEU A 64 13.39 15.19 -3.12
C LEU A 64 14.54 14.83 -2.16
N ALA A 65 14.55 13.59 -1.72
CA ALA A 65 15.68 12.89 -1.13
C ALA A 65 16.44 12.10 -2.20
N GLN A 66 17.40 11.28 -1.77
CA GLN A 66 18.16 10.42 -2.68
C GLN A 66 17.26 9.32 -3.27
N ASN A 67 17.60 8.87 -4.48
CA ASN A 67 16.97 7.73 -5.14
C ASN A 67 15.44 7.86 -5.34
N GLY A 68 14.94 9.08 -5.55
CA GLY A 68 13.52 9.35 -5.83
C GLY A 68 12.61 9.35 -4.59
N TRP A 69 13.17 9.18 -3.40
CA TRP A 69 12.43 9.34 -2.14
C TRP A 69 12.06 10.80 -1.91
N LYS A 70 11.07 11.05 -1.05
CA LYS A 70 10.68 12.37 -0.57
C LYS A 70 11.14 12.57 0.86
N LEU A 71 11.46 13.80 1.24
CA LEU A 71 12.03 14.11 2.55
C LEU A 71 11.00 14.78 3.46
N ALA A 72 10.87 14.27 4.68
CA ALA A 72 10.22 14.96 5.80
C ALA A 72 11.22 15.11 6.96
N GLU A 73 11.45 16.35 7.37
CA GLU A 73 12.42 16.68 8.43
C GLU A 73 11.69 17.08 9.72
N GLY A 74 11.91 16.27 10.75
CA GLY A 74 11.27 16.38 12.05
C GLY A 74 9.98 15.57 12.16
N ILE A 75 9.62 15.26 13.40
CA ILE A 75 8.37 14.55 13.72
C ILE A 75 7.14 15.35 13.26
N PRO A 76 7.03 16.69 13.50
CA PRO A 76 5.86 17.44 13.05
C PRO A 76 5.66 17.39 11.54
N ALA A 77 6.75 17.45 10.76
CA ALA A 77 6.69 17.33 9.31
C ALA A 77 6.22 15.94 8.88
N LEU A 78 6.69 14.86 9.54
CA LEU A 78 6.23 13.50 9.27
C LEU A 78 4.70 13.39 9.45
N TYR A 79 4.16 13.91 10.56
CA TYR A 79 2.71 13.90 10.82
C TYR A 79 1.94 14.66 9.75
N ALA A 80 2.34 15.91 9.46
CA ALA A 80 1.66 16.74 8.47
C ALA A 80 1.67 16.10 7.07
N VAL A 81 2.76 15.44 6.72
CA VAL A 81 2.90 14.71 5.46
C VAL A 81 1.96 13.52 5.38
N LEU A 82 1.92 12.68 6.42
CA LEU A 82 1.07 11.49 6.42
C LEU A 82 -0.42 11.86 6.48
N GLU A 83 -0.78 12.88 7.24
CA GLU A 83 -2.14 13.44 7.25
C GLU A 83 -2.55 13.94 5.86
N ARG A 84 -1.70 14.74 5.21
CA ARG A 84 -1.95 15.24 3.84
C ARG A 84 -2.00 14.11 2.81
N ALA A 85 -1.13 13.12 2.91
CA ALA A 85 -1.14 11.96 2.01
C ALA A 85 -2.45 11.19 2.14
N ALA A 86 -2.90 10.90 3.37
CA ALA A 86 -4.18 10.24 3.61
C ALA A 86 -5.38 11.09 3.16
N ALA A 87 -5.37 12.40 3.39
CA ALA A 87 -6.41 13.31 2.91
C ALA A 87 -6.48 13.32 1.38
N THR A 88 -5.34 13.42 0.70
CA THR A 88 -5.25 13.37 -0.76
C THR A 88 -5.78 12.04 -1.29
N ALA A 89 -5.31 10.91 -0.76
CA ALA A 89 -5.71 9.57 -1.18
C ALA A 89 -7.23 9.36 -1.09
N ARG A 90 -7.87 9.86 -0.01
CA ARG A 90 -9.33 9.78 0.17
C ARG A 90 -10.13 10.57 -0.87
N THR A 91 -9.53 11.59 -1.47
CA THR A 91 -10.18 12.41 -2.50
C THR A 91 -9.91 11.93 -3.93
N MET A 92 -9.07 10.91 -4.10
CA MET A 92 -8.76 10.37 -5.42
C MET A 92 -9.95 9.53 -5.94
N PRO A 93 -10.50 9.86 -7.11
CA PRO A 93 -11.70 9.19 -7.62
C PRO A 93 -11.41 7.75 -8.06
N ASP A 94 -12.41 6.87 -7.90
CA ASP A 94 -12.53 5.53 -8.49
C ASP A 94 -11.36 4.55 -8.29
N ARG A 95 -10.51 4.75 -7.29
CA ARG A 95 -9.31 3.92 -7.09
C ARG A 95 -9.59 2.49 -6.64
N VAL A 96 -10.64 2.26 -5.84
CA VAL A 96 -11.03 0.91 -5.40
C VAL A 96 -11.56 0.07 -6.57
N ALA A 97 -12.38 0.67 -7.44
CA ALA A 97 -12.87 0.01 -8.65
C ALA A 97 -11.72 -0.27 -9.64
N ALA A 98 -10.77 0.67 -9.78
CA ALA A 98 -9.57 0.47 -10.59
C ALA A 98 -8.69 -0.67 -10.06
N GLN A 99 -8.49 -0.77 -8.74
CA GLN A 99 -7.70 -1.86 -8.14
C GLN A 99 -8.40 -3.21 -8.29
N PHE A 100 -9.73 -3.27 -8.12
CA PHE A 100 -10.50 -4.47 -8.40
C PHE A 100 -10.35 -4.90 -9.85
N HIS A 101 -10.44 -3.98 -10.81
CA HIS A 101 -10.23 -4.30 -12.23
C HIS A 101 -8.80 -4.77 -12.52
N LEU A 102 -7.78 -4.22 -11.86
CA LEU A 102 -6.40 -4.68 -11.98
C LEU A 102 -6.20 -6.09 -11.39
N ALA A 103 -6.73 -6.35 -10.20
CA ALA A 103 -6.66 -7.66 -9.54
C ALA A 103 -7.47 -8.75 -10.27
N THR A 104 -8.57 -8.37 -10.91
CA THR A 104 -9.40 -9.32 -11.68
C THR A 104 -8.83 -9.56 -13.09
N LYS A 105 -8.05 -8.61 -13.64
CA LYS A 105 -7.34 -8.80 -14.92
C LYS A 105 -6.13 -9.74 -14.80
N SER A 106 -5.52 -9.86 -13.62
CA SER A 106 -4.41 -10.78 -13.37
C SER A 106 -4.85 -12.19 -12.95
N MET A 107 -6.16 -12.45 -12.82
CA MET A 107 -6.65 -13.81 -12.64
C MET A 107 -6.46 -14.60 -13.95
N PRO A 108 -5.74 -15.74 -13.94
CA PRO A 108 -5.70 -16.62 -15.09
C PRO A 108 -7.12 -17.08 -15.40
N ARG A 109 -7.66 -16.67 -16.55
CA ARG A 109 -8.79 -17.37 -17.16
C ARG A 109 -8.26 -18.70 -17.68
N SER A 110 -8.82 -19.80 -17.17
CA SER A 110 -8.42 -21.20 -17.37
C SER A 110 -7.52 -21.68 -16.23
N THR A 111 -7.89 -22.67 -15.43
CA THR A 111 -8.32 -24.02 -15.86
C THR A 111 -9.22 -24.71 -14.82
N GLU A 112 -10.07 -25.65 -15.28
CA GLU A 112 -10.68 -26.76 -14.51
C GLU A 112 -12.14 -26.63 -14.01
N ALA A 113 -13.08 -26.18 -14.86
CA ALA A 113 -14.49 -26.57 -14.73
C ALA A 113 -15.07 -27.19 -16.02
N GLU A 114 -14.20 -27.57 -16.95
CA GLU A 114 -14.54 -28.29 -18.18
C GLU A 114 -14.34 -29.81 -18.06
N ARG A 115 -14.06 -30.35 -16.87
CA ARG A 115 -13.59 -31.73 -16.72
C ARG A 115 -14.29 -32.58 -15.67
N MET A 116 -15.62 -32.76 -15.73
CA MET A 116 -16.32 -34.04 -15.42
C MET A 116 -17.82 -33.84 -15.04
N ALA A 117 -18.68 -33.63 -16.03
CA ALA A 117 -20.11 -33.98 -15.91
C ALA A 117 -20.67 -34.67 -17.17
N LEU A 118 -19.78 -35.20 -18.02
CA LEU A 118 -20.08 -36.15 -19.09
C LEU A 118 -19.25 -37.43 -18.86
N HIS A 119 -19.44 -38.06 -17.70
CA HIS A 119 -18.95 -39.43 -17.46
C HIS A 119 -19.93 -40.22 -16.62
N ARG A 120 -21.20 -40.30 -17.08
CA ARG A 120 -22.13 -41.33 -16.63
C ARG A 120 -23.07 -41.76 -17.75
N SER A 121 -22.50 -42.27 -18.84
CA SER A 121 -23.26 -43.04 -19.83
C SER A 121 -22.38 -44.07 -20.52
N ALA A 122 -21.77 -44.97 -19.75
CA ALA A 122 -21.22 -46.23 -20.28
C ALA A 122 -20.97 -47.23 -19.15
N VAL A 123 -22.03 -47.77 -18.54
CA VAL A 123 -22.00 -49.08 -17.87
C VAL A 123 -23.30 -49.81 -18.21
N LEU A 124 -23.16 -50.82 -19.08
CA LEU A 124 -23.88 -52.11 -19.15
C LEU A 124 -25.39 -52.12 -18.83
N ARG A 125 -26.30 -52.55 -19.71
CA ARG A 125 -26.48 -53.88 -20.36
C ARG A 125 -27.77 -53.81 -21.25
N PRO A 126 -28.17 -54.80 -22.06
CA PRO A 126 -28.03 -56.26 -21.92
C PRO A 126 -27.05 -56.92 -22.88
#